data_AF-A0A1G8GFF3-F1
#
_entry.id   AF-A0A1G8GFF3-F1
#
_cell.length_a   1.000
_cell.length_b   1.000
_cell.length_c   1.000
_cell.angle_alpha   90.00
_cell.angle_beta   90.00
_cell.angle_gamma   90.00
#
_symmetry.space_group_name_H-M   'P 1'
#
loop_
_entity.id
_entity.type
_entity.pdbx_description
1 polymer ?
#
loop_
_entity_poly.entity_id
_entity_poly.type
_entity_poly.pdbx_seq_one_letter_code
_entity_poly.pdbx_strand_id
1 'polypeptide(L)'
;MPKLFTSSIILILFIIDLMVPLGVAIAVLYIIPLVLSYALDKDKIKMLAIICTILTLIDSTDYYYIELYYNIFINRLLSIIAIWVSYFIILRYKEILLQKDIEKQNYLKSVTKMLFQVSHEVRSPLCTIQGLTNHIDSKTISKEELESISIYLKDSVTELDIFTRNLTHSLEKIRIQITYKSTNSNYYL
;
A
#
# COMPACT_ATOMS: atom_id res chain seq x y z
N MET A 1 -5.07 -0.05 -21.74
CA MET A 1 -4.18 0.97 -22.31
C MET A 1 -2.68 0.77 -22.07
N PRO A 2 -2.18 0.37 -20.87
CA PRO A 2 -0.72 0.29 -20.64
C PRO A 2 -0.02 -0.78 -21.50
N LYS A 3 -0.70 -1.90 -21.82
CA LYS A 3 -0.15 -3.01 -22.63
C LYS A 3 0.28 -2.59 -24.04
N LEU A 4 -0.54 -1.80 -24.74
CA LEU A 4 -0.24 -1.33 -26.10
C LEU A 4 0.92 -0.35 -26.10
N PHE A 5 0.99 0.49 -25.06
CA PHE A 5 2.06 1.47 -24.88
C PHE A 5 3.41 0.79 -24.60
N THR A 6 3.43 -0.22 -23.71
CA THR A 6 4.65 -0.99 -23.43
C THR A 6 5.17 -1.73 -24.66
N SER A 7 4.29 -2.37 -25.43
CA SER A 7 4.69 -3.08 -26.66
C SER A 7 5.22 -2.12 -27.73
N SER A 8 4.61 -0.95 -27.89
CA SER A 8 5.07 0.07 -28.85
C SER A 8 6.47 0.60 -28.50
N ILE A 9 6.73 0.83 -27.21
CA ILE A 9 8.05 1.28 -26.72
C ILE A 9 9.12 0.23 -26.95
N ILE A 10 8.82 -1.05 -26.71
CA ILE A 10 9.77 -2.14 -26.95
C ILE A 10 10.16 -2.21 -28.43
N LEU A 11 9.18 -2.07 -29.32
CA LEU A 11 9.41 -2.09 -30.76
C LEU A 11 10.29 -0.92 -31.21
N ILE A 12 10.03 0.28 -30.70
CA ILE A 12 10.86 1.47 -30.98
C ILE A 12 12.29 1.27 -30.46
N LEU A 13 12.45 0.80 -29.22
CA LEU A 13 13.77 0.56 -28.64
C LEU A 13 14.55 -0.52 -29.41
N PHE A 14 13.88 -1.56 -29.89
CA PHE A 14 14.50 -2.58 -30.72
C PHE A 14 14.97 -2.05 -32.08
N ILE A 15 14.17 -1.21 -32.74
CA ILE A 15 14.59 -0.56 -33.99
C ILE A 15 15.82 0.32 -33.73
N ILE A 16 15.86 1.04 -32.60
CA ILE A 16 17.01 1.86 -32.23
C ILE A 16 18.24 0.99 -31.92
N ASP A 17 18.10 -0.12 -31.18
CA ASP A 17 19.20 -1.05 -30.86
C ASP A 17 19.85 -1.59 -32.15
N LEU A 18 19.03 -1.95 -33.16
CA LEU A 18 19.52 -2.40 -34.47
C LEU A 18 20.24 -1.32 -35.30
N MET A 19 19.92 -0.04 -35.13
CA MET A 19 20.57 1.05 -35.87
C MET A 19 21.85 1.56 -35.21
N VAL A 20 22.06 1.25 -33.94
CA VAL A 20 23.20 1.73 -33.16
C VAL A 20 24.40 0.79 -33.37
N PRO A 21 25.61 1.32 -33.62
CA PRO A 21 26.79 0.49 -33.83
C PRO A 21 27.11 -0.38 -32.60
N LEU A 22 27.50 -1.62 -32.89
CA LEU A 22 27.93 -2.62 -31.93
C LEU A 22 29.09 -2.08 -31.08
N GLY A 23 28.84 -1.87 -29.78
CA GLY A 23 29.79 -1.23 -28.86
C GLY A 23 29.19 -0.17 -27.94
N VAL A 24 27.95 0.25 -28.19
CA VAL A 24 27.16 1.11 -27.29
C VAL A 24 26.16 0.26 -26.50
N ALA A 25 26.08 0.44 -25.19
CA ALA A 25 25.18 -0.30 -24.30
C ALA A 25 23.72 0.19 -24.37
N ILE A 26 23.16 0.31 -25.58
CA ILE A 26 21.80 0.83 -25.79
C ILE A 26 20.72 -0.16 -25.31
N ALA A 27 21.02 -1.46 -25.27
CA ALA A 27 20.16 -2.49 -24.68
C ALA A 27 19.88 -2.27 -23.17
N VAL A 28 20.66 -1.45 -22.46
CA VAL A 28 20.32 -1.04 -21.08
C VAL A 28 18.99 -0.26 -21.05
N LEU A 29 18.59 0.39 -22.14
CA LEU A 29 17.31 1.11 -22.23
C LEU A 29 16.09 0.18 -22.15
N TYR A 30 16.24 -1.14 -22.31
CA TYR A 30 15.15 -2.10 -22.07
C TYR A 30 14.62 -2.10 -20.62
N ILE A 31 15.29 -1.42 -19.68
CA ILE A 31 14.76 -1.13 -18.35
C ILE A 31 13.46 -0.29 -18.43
N ILE A 32 13.36 0.65 -19.38
CA ILE A 32 12.22 1.57 -19.51
C ILE A 32 10.88 0.82 -19.69
N PRO A 33 10.73 -0.06 -20.70
CA PRO A 33 9.49 -0.82 -20.85
C PRO A 33 9.24 -1.77 -19.68
N LEU A 34 10.29 -2.26 -19.01
CA LEU A 34 10.16 -3.08 -17.81
C LEU A 34 9.54 -2.28 -16.66
N VAL A 35 10.02 -1.07 -16.38
CA VAL A 35 9.46 -0.19 -15.35
C VAL A 35 8.02 0.21 -15.68
N LEU A 36 7.72 0.55 -16.94
CA LEU A 36 6.36 0.85 -17.37
C LEU A 36 5.41 -0.35 -17.26
N SER A 37 5.95 -1.56 -17.27
CA SER A 37 5.18 -2.79 -17.08
C SER A 37 4.76 -3.05 -15.63
N TYR A 38 5.04 -2.15 -14.67
CA TYR A 38 4.69 -2.36 -13.25
C TYR A 38 3.21 -2.70 -13.04
N ALA A 39 2.32 -2.14 -13.88
CA ALA A 39 0.88 -2.37 -13.83
C ALA A 39 0.44 -3.75 -14.36
N LEU A 40 1.35 -4.53 -14.96
CA LEU A 40 1.07 -5.88 -15.49
C LEU A 40 1.27 -6.96 -14.43
N ASP A 41 0.66 -8.12 -14.64
CA ASP A 41 0.82 -9.28 -13.75
C ASP A 41 2.28 -9.76 -13.66
N LYS A 42 2.66 -10.36 -12.53
CA LYS A 42 4.05 -10.83 -12.29
C LYS A 42 4.56 -11.72 -13.43
N ASP A 43 3.71 -12.61 -13.95
CA ASP A 43 4.06 -13.50 -15.06
C ASP A 43 4.35 -12.74 -16.36
N LYS A 44 3.61 -11.66 -16.63
CA LYS A 44 3.82 -10.82 -17.82
C LYS A 44 5.11 -10.02 -17.72
N ILE A 45 5.44 -9.50 -16.53
CA ILE A 45 6.70 -8.81 -16.28
C ILE A 45 7.87 -9.79 -16.47
N LYS A 46 7.73 -11.03 -15.96
CA LYS A 46 8.73 -12.09 -16.16
C LYS A 46 8.91 -12.44 -17.63
N MET A 47 7.81 -12.64 -18.35
CA MET A 47 7.83 -12.90 -19.80
C MET A 47 8.53 -11.75 -20.55
N LEU A 48 8.29 -10.50 -20.14
CA LEU A 48 8.92 -9.32 -20.73
C LEU A 48 10.44 -9.29 -20.51
N ALA A 49 10.91 -9.60 -19.31
CA ALA A 49 12.33 -9.71 -19.01
C ALA A 49 13.02 -10.80 -19.85
N ILE A 50 12.34 -11.95 -20.03
CA ILE A 50 12.82 -13.03 -20.90
C ILE A 50 12.91 -12.56 -22.35
N ILE A 51 11.86 -11.91 -22.88
CA ILE A 51 11.85 -11.37 -24.25
C ILE A 51 13.00 -10.35 -24.44
N CYS A 52 13.18 -9.41 -23.52
CA CYS A 52 14.26 -8.41 -23.62
C CYS A 52 15.65 -9.07 -23.57
N THR A 53 15.81 -10.12 -22.78
CA THR A 53 17.06 -10.92 -22.73
C THR A 53 17.31 -11.61 -24.06
N ILE A 54 16.28 -12.23 -24.65
CA ILE A 54 16.38 -12.90 -25.95
C ILE A 54 16.72 -11.88 -27.06
N LEU A 55 16.06 -10.72 -27.09
CA LEU A 55 16.35 -9.65 -28.05
C LEU A 55 17.80 -9.18 -27.93
N THR A 56 18.29 -8.98 -26.70
CA THR A 56 19.68 -8.59 -26.43
C THR A 56 20.70 -9.64 -26.91
N LEU A 57 20.31 -10.92 -26.92
CA LEU A 57 21.17 -12.01 -27.41
C LEU A 57 21.11 -12.16 -28.93
N ILE A 58 19.94 -12.02 -29.55
CA ILE A 58 19.77 -12.12 -31.02
C ILE A 58 20.58 -11.03 -31.73
N ASP A 59 20.63 -9.82 -31.15
CA ASP A 59 21.42 -8.72 -31.69
C ASP A 59 22.94 -9.01 -31.75
N SER A 60 23.42 -10.08 -31.09
CA SER A 60 24.85 -10.47 -31.08
C SER A 60 25.29 -11.40 -32.22
N THR A 61 24.37 -11.91 -33.05
CA THR A 61 24.72 -12.94 -34.05
C THR A 61 25.38 -12.42 -35.32
N ASP A 62 25.46 -11.10 -35.51
CA ASP A 62 26.11 -10.48 -36.66
C ASP A 62 27.47 -9.87 -36.25
N TYR A 63 28.58 -10.62 -36.28
CA TYR A 63 29.91 -10.11 -36.71
C TYR A 63 31.09 -11.11 -36.63
N TYR A 64 32.09 -10.90 -37.50
CA TYR A 64 33.25 -11.76 -37.77
C TYR A 64 34.63 -11.12 -37.43
N TYR A 65 34.68 -9.98 -36.71
CA TYR A 65 35.95 -9.28 -36.41
C TYR A 65 36.37 -9.37 -34.93
N ILE A 66 37.55 -9.94 -34.69
CA ILE A 66 38.09 -10.38 -33.38
C ILE A 66 38.43 -9.22 -32.41
N GLU A 67 38.81 -8.04 -32.91
CA GLU A 67 39.33 -6.94 -32.06
C GLU A 67 38.24 -6.16 -31.29
N LEU A 68 36.97 -6.26 -31.69
CA LEU A 68 35.84 -5.57 -31.02
C LEU A 68 35.07 -6.46 -30.02
N TYR A 69 35.44 -7.74 -29.90
CA TYR A 69 34.65 -8.75 -29.20
C TYR A 69 34.48 -8.47 -27.70
N TYR A 70 35.52 -7.95 -27.03
CA TYR A 70 35.51 -7.75 -25.58
C TYR A 70 34.48 -6.68 -25.14
N ASN A 71 34.44 -5.54 -25.82
CA ASN A 71 33.54 -4.44 -25.48
C ASN A 71 32.07 -4.80 -25.73
N ILE A 72 31.79 -5.58 -26.77
CA ILE A 72 30.44 -6.05 -27.09
C ILE A 72 29.96 -7.01 -25.99
N PHE A 73 30.77 -7.99 -25.62
CA PHE A 73 30.39 -8.98 -24.59
C PHE A 73 30.10 -8.33 -23.24
N ILE A 74 30.96 -7.41 -22.78
CA ILE A 74 30.77 -6.69 -21.51
C ILE A 74 29.49 -5.86 -21.53
N ASN A 75 29.20 -5.14 -22.61
CA ASN A 75 27.99 -4.32 -22.72
C ASN A 75 26.71 -5.15 -22.70
N ARG A 76 26.72 -6.34 -23.32
CA ARG A 76 25.56 -7.25 -23.30
C ARG A 76 25.38 -7.89 -21.92
N LEU A 77 26.47 -8.31 -21.27
CA LEU A 77 26.42 -8.83 -19.91
C LEU A 77 25.87 -7.78 -18.93
N LEU A 78 26.33 -6.52 -19.04
CA LEU A 78 25.81 -5.41 -18.26
C LEU A 78 24.31 -5.18 -18.51
N SER A 79 23.87 -5.24 -19.76
CA SER A 79 22.47 -5.06 -20.13
C SER A 79 21.57 -6.16 -19.55
N ILE A 80 22.01 -7.43 -19.64
CA ILE A 80 21.28 -8.57 -19.05
C ILE A 80 21.17 -8.43 -17.53
N ILE A 81 22.27 -8.09 -16.85
CA ILE A 81 22.25 -7.84 -15.40
C ILE A 81 21.25 -6.72 -15.07
N ALA A 82 21.28 -5.62 -15.83
CA ALA A 82 20.40 -4.49 -15.58
C ALA A 82 18.92 -4.83 -15.78
N ILE A 83 18.58 -5.65 -16.78
CA ILE A 83 17.23 -6.18 -17.01
C ILE A 83 16.75 -7.00 -15.79
N TRP A 84 17.57 -7.95 -15.32
CA TRP A 84 17.18 -8.82 -14.21
C TRP A 84 17.13 -8.08 -12.87
N VAL A 85 18.07 -7.17 -12.60
CA VAL A 85 18.02 -6.29 -11.42
C VAL A 85 16.73 -5.47 -11.43
N SER A 86 16.39 -4.88 -12.57
CA SER A 86 15.15 -4.10 -12.72
C SER A 86 13.91 -4.97 -12.51
N TYR A 87 13.89 -6.18 -13.05
CA TYR A 87 12.81 -7.16 -12.81
C TYR A 87 12.62 -7.44 -11.32
N PHE A 88 13.70 -7.73 -10.59
CA PHE A 88 13.64 -8.00 -9.15
C PHE A 88 13.16 -6.78 -8.34
N ILE A 89 13.65 -5.58 -8.69
CA ILE A 89 13.20 -4.32 -8.06
C ILE A 89 11.69 -4.16 -8.22
N ILE A 90 11.16 -4.34 -9.43
CA ILE A 90 9.73 -4.18 -9.71
C ILE A 90 8.92 -5.21 -8.93
N LEU A 91 9.34 -6.47 -8.88
CA LEU A 91 8.63 -7.50 -8.10
C LEU A 91 8.60 -7.15 -6.61
N ARG A 92 9.74 -6.76 -6.04
CA ARG A 92 9.83 -6.36 -4.64
C ARG A 92 8.95 -5.15 -4.35
N TYR A 93 8.97 -4.15 -5.22
CA TYR A 93 8.13 -2.96 -5.08
C TYR A 93 6.64 -3.31 -5.05
N LYS A 94 6.19 -4.24 -5.91
CA LYS A 94 4.79 -4.69 -5.92
C LYS A 94 4.40 -5.43 -4.63
N GLU A 95 5.29 -6.22 -4.06
CA GLU A 95 5.05 -6.90 -2.79
C GLU A 95 4.92 -5.90 -1.64
N ILE A 96 5.80 -4.91 -1.59
CA ILE A 96 5.74 -3.82 -0.60
C ILE A 96 4.42 -3.04 -0.74
N LEU A 97 4.00 -2.73 -1.98
CA LEU A 97 2.75 -2.02 -2.23
C LEU A 97 1.53 -2.83 -1.74
N LEU A 98 1.49 -4.12 -2.04
CA LEU A 98 0.41 -5.01 -1.59
C LEU A 98 0.36 -5.11 -0.06
N GLN A 99 1.53 -5.23 0.59
CA GLN A 99 1.61 -5.23 2.05
C GLN A 99 1.07 -3.93 2.66
N LYS A 100 1.46 -2.78 2.10
CA LYS A 100 0.95 -1.47 2.54
C LYS A 100 -0.57 -1.35 2.39
N ASP A 101 -1.13 -1.86 1.29
CA ASP A 101 -2.58 -1.86 1.09
C ASP A 101 -3.30 -2.75 2.12
N ILE A 102 -2.79 -3.94 2.40
CA ILE A 102 -3.34 -4.85 3.42
C ILE A 102 -3.27 -4.20 4.81
N GLU A 103 -2.15 -3.57 5.15
CA GLU A 103 -1.98 -2.88 6.42
C GLU A 103 -2.96 -1.71 6.58
N LYS A 104 -3.13 -0.91 5.52
CA LYS A 104 -4.10 0.19 5.48
C LYS A 104 -5.52 -0.33 5.67
N GLN A 105 -5.89 -1.43 5.00
CA GLN A 105 -7.22 -2.04 5.17
C GLN A 105 -7.45 -2.54 6.60
N ASN A 106 -6.46 -3.20 7.20
CA ASN A 106 -6.55 -3.66 8.59
C ASN A 106 -6.66 -2.51 9.60
N TYR A 107 -5.95 -1.41 9.34
CA TYR A 107 -6.07 -0.18 10.12
C TYR A 107 -7.49 0.40 10.02
N LEU A 108 -8.00 0.61 8.80
CA LEU A 108 -9.36 1.12 8.58
C LEU A 108 -10.41 0.23 9.23
N LYS A 109 -10.28 -1.10 9.10
CA LYS A 109 -11.18 -2.06 9.74
C LYS A 109 -11.20 -1.92 11.27
N SER A 110 -10.02 -1.74 11.88
CA SER A 110 -9.90 -1.56 13.33
C SER A 110 -10.55 -0.24 13.78
N VAL A 111 -10.30 0.85 13.06
CA VAL A 111 -10.90 2.16 13.34
C VAL A 111 -12.43 2.10 13.18
N THR A 112 -12.93 1.50 12.11
CA THR A 112 -14.39 1.34 11.89
C THR A 112 -15.04 0.51 13.00
N LYS A 113 -14.39 -0.58 13.43
CA LYS A 113 -14.88 -1.40 14.55
C LYS A 113 -14.98 -0.59 15.84
N MET A 114 -13.95 0.20 16.14
CA MET A 114 -13.93 1.08 17.31
C MET A 114 -15.04 2.15 17.24
N LEU A 115 -15.21 2.80 16.09
CA LEU A 115 -16.28 3.78 15.87
C LEU A 115 -17.67 3.17 16.10
N PHE A 116 -17.89 1.94 15.64
CA PHE A 116 -19.12 1.22 15.87
C PHE A 116 -19.35 0.93 17.37
N GLN A 117 -18.32 0.46 18.08
CA GLN A 117 -18.40 0.22 19.53
C GLN A 117 -18.69 1.51 20.29
N VAL A 118 -18.02 2.62 19.93
CA VAL A 118 -18.28 3.96 20.48
C VAL A 118 -19.73 4.35 20.29
N SER A 119 -20.25 4.21 19.07
CA SER A 119 -21.63 4.58 18.77
C SER A 119 -22.62 3.76 19.61
N HIS A 120 -22.32 2.48 19.85
CA HIS A 120 -23.17 1.62 20.68
C HIS A 120 -23.11 1.99 22.17
N GLU A 121 -21.91 2.13 22.72
CA GLU A 121 -21.70 2.40 24.16
C GLU A 121 -22.08 3.82 24.56
N VAL A 122 -21.99 4.81 23.65
CA VAL A 122 -22.52 6.16 23.89
C VAL A 122 -24.04 6.20 23.79
N ARG A 123 -24.65 5.41 22.90
CA ARG A 123 -26.10 5.45 22.67
C ARG A 123 -26.90 4.99 23.88
N SER A 124 -26.40 4.02 24.64
CA SER A 124 -27.08 3.50 25.84
C SER A 124 -27.33 4.59 26.90
N PRO A 125 -26.30 5.25 27.46
CA PRO A 125 -26.51 6.31 28.44
C PRO A 125 -27.22 7.53 27.84
N LEU A 126 -27.02 7.83 26.55
CA LEU A 126 -27.72 8.94 25.89
C LEU A 126 -29.24 8.71 25.82
N CYS A 127 -29.66 7.49 25.44
CA CYS A 127 -31.07 7.09 25.44
C CYS A 127 -31.66 7.15 26.85
N THR A 128 -30.92 6.71 27.87
CA THR A 128 -31.35 6.77 29.27
C THR A 128 -31.53 8.21 29.73
N ILE A 129 -30.55 9.09 29.48
CA ILE A 129 -30.66 10.52 29.81
C ILE A 129 -31.84 11.16 29.09
N GLN A 130 -32.00 10.92 27.79
CA GLN A 130 -33.11 11.47 27.02
C GLN A 130 -34.47 10.97 27.52
N GLY A 131 -34.60 9.68 27.81
CA GLY A 131 -35.82 9.10 28.36
C GLY A 131 -36.19 9.70 29.72
N LEU A 132 -35.22 9.78 30.63
CA LEU A 132 -35.41 10.36 31.96
C LEU A 132 -35.74 11.85 31.91
N THR A 133 -35.10 12.60 31.02
CA THR A 133 -35.37 14.05 30.84
C THR A 133 -36.77 14.29 30.26
N ASN A 134 -37.24 13.45 29.34
CA ASN A 134 -38.61 13.52 28.83
C ASN A 134 -39.65 13.22 29.92
N HIS A 135 -39.33 12.31 30.86
CA HIS A 135 -40.18 12.09 32.03
C HIS A 135 -40.20 13.31 32.96
N ILE A 136 -39.07 14.02 33.09
CA ILE A 136 -38.98 15.29 33.84
C ILE A 136 -39.91 16.37 33.29
N ASP A 137 -40.02 16.47 31.97
CA ASP A 137 -40.87 17.47 31.30
C ASP A 137 -42.38 17.14 31.34
N SER A 138 -42.75 15.91 31.73
CA SER A 138 -44.15 15.51 31.87
C SER A 138 -44.72 15.95 33.23
N LYS A 139 -45.83 16.70 33.23
CA LYS A 139 -46.38 17.40 34.40
C LYS A 139 -46.56 16.50 35.64
N THR A 140 -46.19 17.08 36.79
CA THR A 140 -46.29 16.57 38.18
C THR A 140 -45.50 15.30 38.48
N ILE A 141 -44.23 15.50 38.87
CA ILE A 141 -43.32 14.47 39.35
C ILE A 141 -43.19 14.62 40.87
N SER A 142 -43.30 13.51 41.59
CA SER A 142 -43.09 13.52 43.04
C SER A 142 -41.62 13.78 43.37
N LYS A 143 -41.35 14.30 44.56
CA LYS A 143 -39.97 14.53 45.02
C LYS A 143 -39.14 13.24 45.04
N GLU A 144 -39.77 12.12 45.36
CA GLU A 144 -39.16 10.78 45.41
C GLU A 144 -38.82 10.25 44.01
N GLU A 145 -39.68 10.47 43.01
CA GLU A 145 -39.40 10.14 41.61
C GLU A 145 -38.28 11.03 41.04
N LEU A 146 -38.25 12.31 41.42
CA LEU A 146 -37.19 13.24 41.02
C LEU A 146 -35.82 12.83 41.59
N GLU A 147 -35.76 12.42 42.86
CA GLU A 147 -34.55 11.88 43.48
C GLU A 147 -34.08 10.60 42.79
N SER A 148 -35.01 9.70 42.45
CA SER A 148 -34.71 8.46 41.72
C SER A 148 -34.16 8.75 40.31
N ILE A 149 -34.80 9.65 39.56
CA ILE A 149 -34.34 10.09 38.24
C ILE A 149 -32.95 10.74 38.33
N SER A 150 -32.71 11.58 39.35
CA SER A 150 -31.41 12.20 39.57
C SER A 150 -30.30 11.18 39.83
N ILE A 151 -30.61 10.07 40.51
CA ILE A 151 -29.66 8.97 40.73
C ILE A 151 -29.34 8.28 39.39
N TYR A 152 -30.35 7.90 38.61
CA TYR A 152 -30.14 7.22 37.32
C TYR A 152 -29.45 8.09 36.26
N LEU A 153 -29.70 9.41 36.26
CA LEU A 153 -28.95 10.35 35.42
C LEU A 153 -27.47 10.39 35.82
N LYS A 154 -27.18 10.40 37.12
CA LYS A 154 -25.80 10.40 37.64
C LYS A 154 -25.06 9.12 37.27
N ASP A 155 -25.74 7.98 37.32
CA ASP A 155 -25.18 6.70 36.89
C ASP A 155 -24.88 6.69 35.39
N SER A 156 -25.81 7.17 34.56
CA SER A 156 -25.63 7.27 33.10
C SER A 156 -24.45 8.18 32.71
N VAL A 157 -24.30 9.31 33.39
CA VAL A 157 -23.15 10.23 33.21
C VAL A 157 -21.85 9.58 33.65
N THR A 158 -21.87 8.82 34.75
CA THR A 158 -20.69 8.08 35.26
C THR A 158 -20.26 6.98 34.29
N GLU A 159 -21.22 6.24 33.72
CA GLU A 159 -20.97 5.24 32.68
C GLU A 159 -20.31 5.88 31.45
N LEU A 160 -20.82 7.04 31.01
CA LEU A 160 -20.24 7.78 29.88
C LEU A 160 -18.82 8.28 30.18
N ASP A 161 -18.55 8.78 31.40
CA ASP A 161 -17.20 9.20 31.82
C ASP A 161 -16.21 8.02 31.79
N ILE A 162 -16.59 6.88 32.38
CA ILE A 162 -15.78 5.65 32.35
C ILE A 162 -15.51 5.22 30.91
N PHE A 163 -16.53 5.25 30.05
CA PHE A 163 -16.39 4.94 28.64
C PHE A 163 -15.40 5.89 27.94
N THR A 164 -15.51 7.20 28.15
CA THR A 164 -14.60 8.18 27.52
C THR A 164 -13.14 7.98 27.95
N ARG A 165 -12.89 7.59 29.20
CA ARG A 165 -11.55 7.24 29.70
C ARG A 165 -11.01 5.96 29.05
N ASN A 166 -11.84 4.92 28.94
CA ASN A 166 -11.48 3.67 28.26
C ASN A 166 -11.19 3.88 26.77
N LEU A 167 -11.97 4.75 26.12
CA LEU A 167 -11.78 5.14 24.74
C LEU A 167 -10.45 5.85 24.55
N THR A 168 -10.15 6.83 25.39
CA THR A 168 -8.89 7.59 25.38
C THR A 168 -7.69 6.66 25.51
N HIS A 169 -7.75 5.70 26.44
CA HIS A 169 -6.69 4.70 26.61
C HIS A 169 -6.54 3.78 25.39
N SER A 170 -7.67 3.38 24.78
CA SER A 170 -7.65 2.56 23.56
C SER A 170 -7.06 3.31 22.36
N LEU A 171 -7.34 4.61 22.23
CA LEU A 171 -6.75 5.47 21.21
C LEU A 171 -5.24 5.63 21.40
N GLU A 172 -4.78 5.84 22.63
CA GLU A 172 -3.34 5.90 22.94
C GLU A 172 -2.63 4.60 22.58
N LYS A 173 -3.23 3.45 22.89
CA LYS A 173 -2.66 2.14 22.54
C LYS A 173 -2.52 1.97 21.02
N ILE A 174 -3.53 2.38 20.25
CA ILE A 174 -3.49 2.35 18.77
C ILE A 174 -2.40 3.31 18.25
N ARG A 175 -2.32 4.53 18.80
CA ARG A 175 -1.30 5.53 18.43
C ARG A 175 0.12 5.01 18.65
N ILE A 176 0.37 4.39 19.80
CA ILE A 176 1.68 3.82 20.14
C ILE A 176 2.04 2.66 19.19
N GLN A 177 1.08 1.77 18.87
CA GLN A 177 1.31 0.67 17.92
C GLN A 177 1.67 1.18 16.52
N ILE A 178 0.99 2.21 16.03
CA ILE A 178 1.28 2.83 14.73
C ILE A 178 2.67 3.47 14.73
N THR A 179 2.99 4.21 15.80
CA THR A 179 4.29 4.89 15.93
C THR A 179 5.44 3.89 15.95
N TYR A 180 5.32 2.82 16.75
CA TYR A 180 6.32 1.75 16.85
C TYR A 180 6.51 1.00 15.53
N LYS A 181 5.43 0.70 14.81
CA LYS A 181 5.49 0.01 13.51
C LYS A 181 6.14 0.90 12.43
N SER A 182 5.87 2.21 12.47
CA SER A 182 6.50 3.18 11.56
C SER A 182 8.00 3.33 11.81
N THR A 183 8.46 3.36 13.06
CA THR A 183 9.88 3.40 13.36
C THR A 183 10.58 2.11 12.94
N ASN A 184 10.02 0.94 13.25
CA ASN A 184 10.63 -0.33 12.83
C ASN A 184 10.68 -0.51 11.31
N SER A 185 9.68 -0.06 10.55
CA SER A 185 9.73 -0.14 9.07
C SER A 185 10.84 0.72 8.44
N ASN A 186 11.29 1.78 9.12
CA ASN A 186 12.38 2.62 8.62
C ASN A 186 13.78 2.02 8.87
N TYR A 187 13.90 1.00 9.72
CA TYR A 187 15.17 0.31 9.98
C TYR A 187 15.45 -0.87 9.02
N TYR A 188 14.50 -1.22 8.15
CA TYR A 188 14.62 -2.33 7.17
C TYR A 188 14.61 -1.87 5.70
N LEU A 189 14.79 -0.57 5.45
CA LEU A 189 15.04 0.03 4.13
C LEU A 189 16.49 0.54 4.09
#